data_AF-A0A2W4TI16-F1
#
_entry.id   AF-A0A2W4TI16-F1
#
_cell.length_a   1.000
_cell.length_b   1.000
_cell.length_c   1.000
_cell.angle_alpha   90.00
_cell.angle_beta   90.00
_cell.angle_gamma   90.00
#
_symmetry.space_group_name_H-M   'P 1'
#
loop_
_entity.id
_entity.type
_entity.pdbx_description
1 polymer ?
#
loop_
_entity_poly.entity_id
_entity_poly.type
_entity_poly.pdbx_seq_one_letter_code
_entity_poly.pdbx_strand_id
1 'polypeptide(L)'
;MIFAIGWLKGGHVERQAVLALLLAYVSALFLHDLERTTHQFAVMIADGVLLIVLVWMALRHDRWWLLVAVACQVLTMIAHGALWLDPDIGLRSNVVTRWLFGLILLYALAAGVGERWLAGEPAASPGLQPLRAKTG
;
A
#
# COMPACT_ATOMS: atom_id res chain seq x y z
N MET A 1 -3.51 -6.13 10.97
CA MET A 1 -2.53 -7.24 11.11
C MET A 1 -1.39 -7.16 10.09
N ILE A 2 -1.69 -6.99 8.79
CA ILE A 2 -0.65 -6.93 7.73
C ILE A 2 0.36 -5.80 7.96
N PHE A 3 -0.08 -4.59 8.34
CA PHE A 3 0.86 -3.50 8.67
C PHE A 3 1.82 -3.85 9.81
N ALA A 4 1.36 -4.55 10.84
CA ALA A 4 2.21 -5.00 11.93
C ALA A 4 3.24 -6.05 11.46
N ILE A 5 2.84 -6.96 10.58
CA ILE A 5 3.74 -7.95 9.98
C ILE A 5 4.78 -7.27 9.11
N GLY A 6 4.37 -6.35 8.22
CA GLY A 6 5.28 -5.57 7.39
C GLY A 6 6.24 -4.70 8.21
N TRP A 7 5.78 -4.12 9.31
CA TRP A 7 6.62 -3.32 10.18
C TRP A 7 7.67 -4.15 10.93
N LEU A 8 7.25 -5.27 11.53
CA LEU A 8 8.10 -6.09 12.40
C LEU A 8 9.05 -7.01 11.62
N LYS A 9 8.59 -7.56 10.49
CA LYS A 9 9.34 -8.55 9.68
C LYS A 9 9.86 -8.01 8.35
N GLY A 10 9.35 -6.86 7.90
CA GLY A 10 9.78 -6.23 6.65
C GLY A 10 11.21 -5.67 6.70
N GLY A 11 11.77 -5.49 5.51
CA GLY A 11 12.98 -4.72 5.28
C GLY A 11 12.65 -3.22 5.21
N HIS A 12 13.62 -2.43 4.74
CA HIS A 12 13.46 -0.98 4.63
C HIS A 12 12.35 -0.61 3.63
N VAL A 13 12.26 -1.34 2.51
CA VAL A 13 11.28 -1.13 1.44
C VAL A 13 9.87 -1.44 1.94
N GLU A 14 9.66 -2.58 2.59
CA GLU A 14 8.33 -2.96 3.10
C GLU A 14 7.86 -1.99 4.19
N ARG A 15 8.76 -1.48 5.04
CA ARG A 15 8.44 -0.45 6.03
C ARG A 15 8.05 0.88 5.39
N GLN A 16 8.74 1.31 4.34
CA GLN A 16 8.36 2.50 3.59
C GLN A 16 6.97 2.37 2.97
N ALA A 17 6.64 1.21 2.39
CA ALA A 17 5.31 0.96 1.86
C ALA A 17 4.23 0.93 2.96
N VAL A 18 4.52 0.31 4.11
CA VAL A 18 3.62 0.35 5.29
C VAL A 18 3.34 1.79 5.70
N LEU A 19 4.36 2.65 5.78
CA LEU A 19 4.19 4.06 6.12
C LEU A 19 3.34 4.80 5.08
N ALA A 20 3.65 4.63 3.79
CA ALA A 20 2.89 5.27 2.72
C ALA A 20 1.39 4.88 2.77
N LEU A 21 1.10 3.60 2.98
CA LEU A 21 -0.26 3.09 3.08
C LEU A 21 -0.98 3.58 4.35
N LEU A 22 -0.29 3.62 5.49
CA LEU A 22 -0.84 4.17 6.73
C LEU A 22 -1.16 5.66 6.59
N LEU A 23 -0.26 6.43 5.97
CA LEU A 23 -0.49 7.85 5.71
C LEU A 23 -1.69 8.07 4.79
N ALA A 24 -1.83 7.28 3.72
CA ALA A 24 -2.99 7.34 2.83
C ALA A 24 -4.29 7.00 3.58
N TYR A 25 -4.27 5.95 4.41
CA TYR A 25 -5.42 5.55 5.21
C TYR A 25 -5.82 6.61 6.23
N VAL A 26 -4.85 7.15 6.98
CA VAL A 26 -5.09 8.20 7.97
C VAL A 26 -5.61 9.47 7.30
N SER A 27 -5.07 9.83 6.14
CA SER A 27 -5.58 10.95 5.33
C SER A 27 -7.06 10.74 5.00
N ALA A 28 -7.44 9.53 4.56
CA ALA A 28 -8.84 9.23 4.24
C ALA A 28 -9.78 9.37 5.45
N LEU A 29 -9.31 9.08 6.68
CA LEU A 29 -10.10 9.26 7.91
C LEU A 29 -10.38 10.74 8.20
N PHE A 30 -9.36 11.60 8.05
CA PHE A 30 -9.52 13.04 8.29
C PHE A 30 -10.38 13.74 7.23
N LEU A 31 -10.48 13.15 6.04
CA LEU A 31 -11.29 13.71 4.95
C LEU A 31 -12.78 13.36 5.08
N HIS A 32 -13.17 12.49 6.01
CA HIS A 32 -14.53 11.95 6.10
C HIS A 32 -15.62 13.02 6.32
N ASP A 33 -15.31 14.10 7.04
CA ASP A 33 -16.29 15.13 7.40
C ASP A 33 -16.50 16.20 6.31
N LEU A 34 -15.82 16.07 5.17
CA LEU A 34 -15.97 16.99 4.05
C LEU A 34 -17.28 16.75 3.29
N GLU A 35 -17.78 17.81 2.65
CA GLU A 35 -18.86 17.70 1.67
C GLU A 35 -18.52 16.64 0.61
N ARG A 36 -19.53 15.90 0.16
CA ARG A 36 -19.36 14.69 -0.66
C ARG A 36 -18.42 14.87 -1.86
N THR A 37 -18.57 15.95 -2.62
CA THR A 37 -17.75 16.23 -3.80
C THR A 37 -16.29 16.53 -3.42
N THR A 38 -16.10 17.34 -2.37
CA THR A 38 -14.78 17.68 -1.84
C THR A 38 -14.07 16.47 -1.26
N HIS A 39 -14.81 15.61 -0.54
CA HIS A 39 -14.32 14.34 -0.03
C HIS A 39 -13.80 13.45 -1.16
N GLN A 40 -14.60 13.26 -2.22
CA GLN A 40 -14.21 12.42 -3.37
C GLN A 40 -12.93 12.93 -4.04
N PHE A 41 -12.84 14.25 -4.26
CA PHE A 41 -11.67 14.84 -4.89
C PHE A 41 -10.41 14.74 -4.01
N ALA A 42 -10.55 15.02 -2.71
CA ALA A 42 -9.44 14.91 -1.76
C ALA A 42 -8.93 13.47 -1.63
N VAL A 43 -9.84 12.50 -1.63
CA VAL A 43 -9.51 11.08 -1.63
C VAL A 43 -8.80 10.67 -2.92
N MET A 44 -9.24 11.15 -4.09
CA MET A 44 -8.56 10.91 -5.36
C MET A 44 -7.13 11.46 -5.35
N ILE A 45 -6.92 12.65 -4.78
CA ILE A 45 -5.58 13.22 -4.61
C ILE A 45 -4.71 12.33 -3.71
N ALA A 46 -5.23 11.88 -2.57
CA ALA A 46 -4.50 11.00 -1.65
C ALA A 46 -4.09 9.67 -2.33
N ASP A 47 -5.02 9.05 -3.07
CA ASP A 47 -4.75 7.83 -3.84
C ASP A 47 -3.75 8.08 -4.98
N GLY A 48 -3.76 9.27 -5.60
CA GLY A 48 -2.78 9.68 -6.61
C GLY A 48 -1.37 9.90 -6.04
N VAL A 49 -1.25 10.50 -4.85
CA VAL A 49 0.02 10.63 -4.13
C VAL A 49 0.58 9.25 -3.77
N LEU A 50 -0.27 8.34 -3.27
CA LEU A 50 0.13 6.96 -2.99
C LEU A 50 0.63 6.25 -4.26
N LEU A 51 -0.04 6.43 -5.40
CA LEU A 51 0.40 5.87 -6.68
C LEU A 51 1.82 6.35 -7.04
N ILE A 52 2.09 7.64 -6.92
CA ILE A 52 3.41 8.22 -7.22
C ILE A 52 4.48 7.59 -6.32
N VAL A 53 4.20 7.44 -5.02
CA VAL A 53 5.13 6.81 -4.07
C VAL A 53 5.40 5.35 -4.47
N LEU A 54 4.36 4.57 -4.79
CA LEU A 54 4.52 3.17 -5.19
C LEU A 54 5.30 3.03 -6.50
N VAL A 55 5.04 3.89 -7.50
CA VAL A 55 5.79 3.92 -8.76
C VAL A 55 7.26 4.24 -8.49
N TRP A 56 7.52 5.26 -7.68
CA TRP A 56 8.88 5.64 -7.30
C TRP A 56 9.63 4.50 -6.59
N MET A 57 8.94 3.77 -5.69
CA MET A 57 9.50 2.58 -5.06
C MET A 57 9.76 1.46 -6.07
N ALA A 58 8.82 1.18 -6.98
CA ALA A 58 8.95 0.16 -8.00
C ALA A 58 10.12 0.43 -8.97
N LEU A 59 10.42 1.70 -9.24
CA LEU A 59 11.56 2.09 -10.07
C LEU A 59 12.91 1.99 -9.34
N ARG A 60 12.92 2.02 -8.00
CA ARG A 60 14.15 1.96 -7.19
C ARG A 60 14.47 0.57 -6.65
N HIS A 61 13.49 -0.32 -6.60
CA HIS A 61 13.62 -1.62 -5.96
C HIS A 61 13.12 -2.72 -6.88
N ASP A 62 13.97 -3.71 -7.13
CA ASP A 62 13.63 -4.89 -7.93
C ASP A 62 12.84 -5.90 -7.09
N ARG A 63 11.56 -5.56 -6.82
CA ARG A 63 10.62 -6.41 -6.09
C ARG A 63 9.33 -6.53 -6.88
N TRP A 64 9.01 -7.73 -7.35
CA TRP A 64 7.83 -7.98 -8.19
C TRP A 64 6.50 -7.55 -7.51
N TRP A 65 6.41 -7.65 -6.19
CA TRP A 65 5.20 -7.26 -5.45
C TRP A 65 4.88 -5.77 -5.56
N LEU A 66 5.89 -4.91 -5.81
CA LEU A 66 5.67 -3.48 -6.05
C LEU A 66 4.96 -3.23 -7.38
N LEU A 67 5.22 -4.06 -8.40
CA LEU A 67 4.51 -3.96 -9.69
C LEU A 67 3.03 -4.28 -9.51
N VAL A 68 2.71 -5.28 -8.70
CA VAL A 68 1.31 -5.62 -8.35
C VAL A 68 0.66 -4.48 -7.58
N ALA A 69 1.36 -3.90 -6.61
CA ALA A 69 0.86 -2.75 -5.85
C ALA A 69 0.57 -1.53 -6.74
N VAL A 70 1.49 -1.20 -7.66
CA VAL A 70 1.31 -0.14 -8.66
C VAL A 70 0.11 -0.43 -9.55
N ALA A 71 -0.02 -1.65 -10.08
CA ALA A 71 -1.14 -2.02 -10.94
C ALA A 71 -2.50 -1.87 -10.23
N CYS A 72 -2.61 -2.32 -8.97
CA CYS A 72 -3.82 -2.15 -8.16
C CYS A 72 -4.16 -0.67 -7.94
N GLN A 73 -3.15 0.15 -7.68
CA GLN A 73 -3.33 1.58 -7.46
C GLN A 73 -3.70 2.32 -8.75
N VAL A 74 -3.16 1.91 -9.91
CA VAL A 74 -3.58 2.43 -11.23
C VAL A 74 -5.05 2.10 -11.48
N LEU A 75 -5.49 0.86 -11.24
CA LEU A 75 -6.91 0.48 -11.39
C LEU A 75 -7.82 1.28 -10.46
N THR A 76 -7.34 1.61 -9.25
CA THR A 76 -8.04 2.49 -8.32
C THR A 76 -8.16 3.92 -8.87
N MET A 77 -7.11 4.46 -9.48
CA MET A 77 -7.15 5.78 -10.13
C MET A 77 -8.07 5.80 -11.36
N ILE A 78 -8.12 4.72 -12.13
CA ILE A 78 -9.06 4.57 -13.25
C ILE A 78 -10.50 4.58 -12.72
N ALA A 79 -10.78 3.92 -11.59
CA ALA A 79 -12.10 3.93 -10.97
C ALA A 79 -12.52 5.34 -10.52
N HIS A 80 -11.60 6.13 -9.95
CA HIS A 80 -11.85 7.55 -9.66
C HIS A 80 -12.17 8.36 -10.93
N GLY A 81 -11.39 8.15 -11.99
CA GLY A 81 -11.62 8.80 -13.29
C GLY A 81 -12.98 8.44 -13.89
N ALA A 82 -13.38 7.17 -13.81
CA ALA A 82 -14.68 6.71 -14.28
C ALA A 82 -15.83 7.38 -13.51
N LEU A 83 -15.76 7.44 -12.18
CA LEU A 83 -16.75 8.12 -11.34
C LEU A 83 -16.83 9.63 -11.63
N TRP A 84 -15.70 10.24 -11.98
CA TRP A 84 -15.65 11.66 -12.31
C TRP A 84 -16.29 11.97 -13.68
N LEU A 85 -16.15 11.06 -14.65
CA LEU A 85 -16.77 11.18 -15.97
C LEU A 85 -18.27 10.86 -15.94
N ASP A 86 -18.67 9.90 -15.12
CA ASP A 86 -20.06 9.47 -14.96
C ASP A 86 -20.42 9.39 -13.47
N PRO A 87 -21.00 10.47 -12.91
CA PRO A 87 -21.42 10.52 -11.51
C PRO A 87 -22.58 9.58 -11.18
N ASP A 88 -23.29 9.04 -12.19
CA ASP A 88 -24.38 8.08 -12.01
C ASP A 88 -23.83 6.67 -11.73
N ILE A 89 -22.53 6.43 -11.95
CA ILE A 89 -21.85 5.25 -11.44
C ILE A 89 -22.00 5.23 -9.92
N GLY A 90 -22.75 4.24 -9.43
CA GLY A 90 -23.12 4.16 -8.03
C GLY A 90 -21.90 4.24 -7.10
N LEU A 91 -21.98 5.09 -6.08
CA LEU A 91 -20.95 5.27 -5.05
C LEU A 91 -20.49 3.92 -4.44
N ARG A 92 -21.41 2.95 -4.34
CA ARG A 92 -21.12 1.59 -3.89
C ARG A 92 -20.08 0.89 -4.76
N SER A 93 -20.16 1.02 -6.09
CA SER A 93 -19.20 0.41 -7.01
C SER A 93 -17.81 0.99 -6.80
N ASN A 94 -17.68 2.31 -6.66
CA ASN A 94 -16.39 2.93 -6.36
C ASN A 94 -15.82 2.47 -5.01
N VAL A 95 -16.66 2.41 -3.97
CA VAL A 95 -16.24 1.93 -2.65
C VAL A 95 -15.77 0.47 -2.71
N VAL A 96 -16.53 -0.42 -3.37
CA VAL A 96 -16.16 -1.84 -3.52
C VAL A 96 -14.84 -1.98 -4.28
N THR A 97 -14.65 -1.25 -5.37
CA THR A 97 -13.41 -1.26 -6.15
C THR A 97 -12.20 -0.85 -5.32
N ARG A 98 -12.33 0.22 -4.52
CA ARG A 98 -11.26 0.67 -3.61
C ARG A 98 -10.94 -0.37 -2.55
N TRP A 99 -11.94 -1.00 -1.95
CA TRP A 99 -11.72 -2.08 -1.00
C TRP A 99 -11.06 -3.30 -1.63
N LEU A 100 -11.51 -3.71 -2.81
CA LEU A 100 -10.96 -4.87 -3.52
C LEU A 100 -9.48 -4.66 -3.84
N PHE A 101 -9.14 -3.57 -4.52
CA PHE A 101 -7.74 -3.29 -4.89
C PHE A 101 -6.88 -2.93 -3.69
N GLY A 102 -7.42 -2.25 -2.68
CA GLY A 102 -6.74 -2.00 -1.42
C GLY A 102 -6.38 -3.28 -0.68
N LEU A 103 -7.28 -4.27 -0.66
CA LEU A 103 -7.00 -5.59 -0.08
C LEU A 103 -5.93 -6.34 -0.86
N ILE A 104 -6.01 -6.35 -2.20
CA ILE A 104 -4.99 -7.01 -3.04
C ILE A 104 -3.62 -6.37 -2.80
N LEU A 105 -3.55 -5.04 -2.71
CA LEU A 105 -2.33 -4.30 -2.39
C LEU A 105 -1.77 -4.72 -1.02
N LEU A 106 -2.62 -4.80 0.01
CA LEU A 106 -2.22 -5.28 1.33
C LEU A 106 -1.68 -6.72 1.28
N TYR A 107 -2.31 -7.60 0.51
CA TYR A 107 -1.80 -8.96 0.32
C TYR A 107 -0.49 -9.01 -0.48
N ALA A 108 -0.30 -8.13 -1.47
CA ALA A 108 0.96 -8.00 -2.19
C ALA A 108 2.10 -7.58 -1.25
N LEU A 109 1.84 -6.62 -0.35
CA LEU A 109 2.80 -6.25 0.70
C LEU A 109 3.12 -7.45 1.61
N ALA A 110 2.12 -8.21 2.02
CA ALA A 110 2.32 -9.42 2.83
C ALA A 110 3.16 -10.48 2.09
N ALA A 111 2.93 -10.64 0.78
CA ALA A 111 3.71 -11.53 -0.09
C ALA A 111 5.17 -11.07 -0.20
N GLY A 112 5.42 -9.76 -0.31
CA GLY A 112 6.79 -9.20 -0.30
C GLY A 112 7.55 -9.50 0.99
N VAL A 113 6.87 -9.41 2.15
CA VAL A 113 7.45 -9.82 3.43
C VAL A 113 7.73 -11.33 3.47
N GLY A 114 6.83 -12.14 2.91
CA GLY A 114 6.96 -13.60 2.83
C GLY A 114 8.12 -14.04 1.95
N GLU A 115 8.26 -13.46 0.76
CA GLU A 115 9.38 -13.69 -0.18
C GLU A 115 10.72 -13.42 0.51
N ARG A 116 10.84 -12.28 1.18
CA ARG A 116 12.04 -11.92 1.93
C ARG A 116 12.41 -12.94 3.00
N TRP A 117 11.41 -13.44 3.71
CA TRP A 117 11.61 -14.44 4.74
C TRP A 117 12.06 -15.78 4.15
N LEU A 118 11.46 -16.19 3.02
CA LEU A 118 11.84 -17.39 2.28
C LEU A 118 13.26 -17.27 1.68
N ALA A 119 13.65 -16.07 1.26
CA ALA A 119 15.00 -15.76 0.79
C ALA A 119 16.04 -15.67 1.94
N GLY A 120 15.61 -15.76 3.21
CA GLY A 120 16.48 -15.67 4.37
C GLY A 120 17.05 -14.28 4.64
N GLU A 121 16.47 -13.23 4.04
CA GLU A 121 16.96 -11.86 4.23
C GLU A 121 16.61 -11.33 5.63
N PRO A 122 17.56 -10.70 6.35
CA PRO A 122 17.32 -10.22 7.71
C PRO A 122 16.31 -9.06 7.73
N ALA A 123 15.46 -9.02 8.76
CA ALA A 123 14.60 -7.87 9.06
C ALA A 123 15.44 -6.62 9.32
N ALA A 124 14.94 -5.45 8.95
CA ALA A 124 15.61 -4.16 9.24
C ALA A 124 15.55 -3.78 10.74
N SER A 125 15.16 -4.70 11.63
CA SER A 125 15.06 -4.49 13.07
C SER A 125 16.44 -4.57 13.72
N PRO A 126 16.90 -3.57 14.50
CA PRO A 126 18.21 -3.60 15.16
C PRO A 126 18.39 -4.68 16.25
N GLY A 127 17.34 -5.40 16.66
CA GLY A 127 17.33 -6.16 17.92
C GLY A 127 17.19 -7.68 17.82
N LEU A 128 17.14 -8.27 16.62
CA LEU A 128 17.05 -9.73 16.45
C LEU A 128 18.03 -10.21 15.37
N GLN A 129 19.29 -9.77 15.46
CA GLN A 129 20.35 -10.67 15.02
C GLN A 129 20.25 -11.89 15.95
N PRO A 130 19.93 -13.09 15.45
CA PRO A 130 20.13 -14.27 16.26
C PRO A 130 21.62 -14.27 16.62
N LEU A 131 21.91 -14.52 17.89
CA LEU A 131 23.23 -14.85 18.42
C LEU A 131 23.77 -16.13 17.74
N ARG A 132 23.88 -16.14 16.41
CA ARG A 132 24.55 -17.16 15.62
C ARG A 132 26.00 -16.74 15.44
N ALA A 133 26.63 -16.44 16.55
CA ALA A 133 28.06 -16.27 16.66
C ALA A 133 28.52 -17.20 17.78
N LYS A 134 29.32 -18.19 17.38
CA LYS A 134 30.28 -18.93 18.21
C LYS A 134 29.71 -20.02 19.12
N THR A 135 29.44 -21.19 18.54
CA THR A 135 29.74 -22.46 19.21
C THR A 135 30.39 -23.41 18.20
N GLY A 136 31.64 -23.79 18.48
CA GLY A 136 32.34 -24.93 17.88
C GLY A 136 33.08 -24.63 16.61
#